data_AF-A0A9D5RH35-F1
#
_entry.id   AF-A0A9D5RH35-F1
#
_cell.length_a   1.000
_cell.length_b   1.000
_cell.length_c   1.000
_cell.angle_alpha   90.00
_cell.angle_beta   90.00
_cell.angle_gamma   90.00
#
_symmetry.space_group_name_H-M   'P 1'
#
loop_
_entity.id
_entity.type
_entity.pdbx_description
1 polymer ?
#
loop_
_entity_poly.entity_id
_entity_poly.type
_entity_poly.pdbx_seq_one_letter_code
_entity_poly.pdbx_strand_id
1 'polypeptide(L)'
;MGLLLTVRSTDTTSYFKEIMHEMFHVFQPDEILLCSGFYQEKHSTYSPYYQVSLDVSSAGVDLEHLLSHIEKVTLVGIHGSNTEWLDSYKNFYMNIKKKNPKIVAYKSKDNNWHAKIMIFRRNGKSVACIIGSSNMTKSAYESKAGINFNIESDVYIYDNSKDVEMLNIATTLRSRESTSSIIVGNYSPQMNGNLSEVEIIDDYYNNIIKSLKSSDFEQLRE
;
A
#
# COMPACT_ATOMS: atom_id res chain seq x y z
N MET A 1 -13.10 6.36 -14.36
CA MET A 1 -12.54 5.59 -13.24
C MET A 1 -13.43 4.41 -12.92
N GLY A 2 -12.82 3.29 -12.64
CA GLY A 2 -13.32 2.39 -11.63
C GLY A 2 -12.78 2.83 -10.26
N LEU A 3 -13.69 3.08 -9.34
CA LEU A 3 -13.41 3.04 -7.91
C LEU A 3 -13.60 1.61 -7.46
N LEU A 4 -12.71 1.12 -6.62
CA LEU A 4 -12.98 -0.05 -5.82
C LEU A 4 -12.97 0.37 -4.35
N LEU A 5 -13.96 -0.08 -3.59
CA LEU A 5 -13.97 0.07 -2.14
C LEU A 5 -14.07 -1.31 -1.55
N THR A 6 -13.25 -1.60 -0.55
CA THR A 6 -13.27 -2.89 0.14
C THR A 6 -13.40 -2.70 1.63
N VAL A 7 -14.16 -3.59 2.27
CA VAL A 7 -14.18 -3.75 3.73
C VAL A 7 -13.77 -5.17 4.06
N ARG A 8 -12.64 -5.34 4.72
CA ARG A 8 -12.21 -6.61 5.31
C ARG A 8 -13.03 -6.86 6.56
N SER A 9 -13.85 -7.92 6.56
CA SER A 9 -14.67 -8.32 7.71
C SER A 9 -14.37 -9.74 8.19
N THR A 10 -13.38 -10.42 7.60
CA THR A 10 -12.96 -11.78 7.93
C THR A 10 -11.43 -11.88 8.01
N ASP A 11 -10.95 -12.91 8.70
CA ASP A 11 -9.52 -13.21 8.86
C ASP A 11 -8.93 -13.98 7.66
N THR A 12 -9.78 -14.62 6.86
CA THR A 12 -9.42 -15.47 5.72
C THR A 12 -8.79 -14.70 4.56
N THR A 13 -9.25 -13.47 4.29
CA THR A 13 -8.86 -12.71 3.10
C THR A 13 -8.50 -11.27 3.46
N SER A 14 -7.26 -10.84 3.16
CA SER A 14 -6.88 -9.42 3.12
C SER A 14 -7.06 -8.88 1.72
N TYR A 15 -8.17 -8.16 1.48
CA TYR A 15 -8.37 -7.48 0.20
C TYR A 15 -7.26 -6.49 -0.11
N PHE A 16 -6.73 -5.82 0.91
CA PHE A 16 -5.57 -4.94 0.79
C PHE A 16 -4.37 -5.66 0.17
N LYS A 17 -3.96 -6.80 0.74
CA LYS A 17 -2.85 -7.58 0.20
C LYS A 17 -3.14 -8.05 -1.23
N GLU A 18 -4.27 -8.72 -1.44
CA GLU A 18 -4.57 -9.35 -2.73
C GLU A 18 -4.68 -8.34 -3.86
N ILE A 19 -5.43 -7.24 -3.66
CA ILE A 19 -5.59 -6.23 -4.71
C ILE A 19 -4.29 -5.47 -4.94
N MET A 20 -3.57 -5.09 -3.87
CA MET A 20 -2.29 -4.40 -4.01
C MET A 20 -1.30 -5.21 -4.85
N HIS A 21 -1.22 -6.54 -4.64
CA HIS A 21 -0.35 -7.42 -5.43
C HIS A 21 -0.78 -7.46 -6.89
N GLU A 22 -2.07 -7.66 -7.17
CA GLU A 22 -2.60 -7.67 -8.54
C GLU A 22 -2.36 -6.34 -9.27
N MET A 23 -2.38 -5.21 -8.56
CA MET A 23 -2.10 -3.90 -9.16
C MET A 23 -0.67 -3.79 -9.72
N PHE A 24 0.32 -4.49 -9.16
CA PHE A 24 1.65 -4.56 -9.78
C PHE A 24 1.59 -5.19 -11.18
N HIS A 25 0.74 -6.21 -11.38
CA HIS A 25 0.59 -6.88 -12.67
C HIS A 25 -0.24 -6.06 -13.65
N VAL A 26 -1.37 -5.48 -13.21
CA VAL A 26 -2.28 -4.70 -14.05
C VAL A 26 -1.62 -3.42 -14.56
N PHE A 27 -0.94 -2.68 -13.68
CA PHE A 27 -0.42 -1.36 -14.01
C PHE A 27 1.06 -1.38 -14.44
N GLN A 28 1.81 -2.40 -14.01
CA GLN A 28 3.27 -2.54 -14.20
C GLN A 28 3.99 -1.22 -13.91
N PRO A 29 3.93 -0.75 -12.65
CA PRO A 29 4.55 0.50 -12.24
C PRO A 29 6.07 0.45 -12.40
N ASP A 30 6.69 1.59 -12.68
CA ASP A 30 8.15 1.80 -12.57
C ASP A 30 8.52 2.58 -11.31
N GLU A 31 7.53 3.24 -10.70
CA GLU A 31 7.69 3.99 -9.46
C GLU A 31 6.55 3.70 -8.47
N ILE A 32 6.93 3.52 -7.20
CA ILE A 32 6.02 3.30 -6.08
C ILE A 32 6.32 4.31 -4.96
N LEU A 33 5.27 4.95 -4.46
CA LEU A 33 5.26 5.59 -3.14
C LEU A 33 4.44 4.72 -2.20
N LEU A 34 5.03 4.28 -1.10
CA LEU A 34 4.39 3.44 -0.09
C LEU A 34 4.50 4.12 1.27
N CYS A 35 3.35 4.50 1.81
CA CYS A 35 3.21 5.22 3.06
C CYS A 35 2.40 4.35 4.03
N SER A 36 2.91 4.14 5.24
CA SER A 36 2.19 3.44 6.29
C SER A 36 2.55 4.02 7.65
N GLY A 37 1.57 4.04 8.56
CA GLY A 37 1.85 4.44 9.95
C GLY A 37 2.67 3.40 10.68
N PHE A 38 2.44 2.13 10.38
CA PHE A 38 3.13 1.02 11.01
C PHE A 38 3.63 0.01 9.98
N TYR A 39 4.81 -0.52 10.23
CA TYR A 39 5.42 -1.60 9.45
C TYR A 39 5.74 -2.72 10.42
N GLN A 40 5.28 -3.93 10.16
CA GLN A 40 5.59 -5.10 10.98
C GLN A 40 6.57 -6.00 10.23
N GLU A 41 7.84 -5.81 10.56
CA GLU A 41 8.96 -6.56 10.03
C GLU A 41 9.76 -7.09 11.21
N LYS A 42 9.32 -8.26 11.69
CA LYS A 42 9.88 -8.94 12.86
C LYS A 42 9.79 -8.09 14.13
N HIS A 43 8.57 -7.95 14.70
CA HIS A 43 8.43 -7.29 16.00
C HIS A 43 7.41 -7.92 16.99
N SER A 44 7.83 -7.89 18.25
CA SER A 44 7.21 -8.26 19.53
C SER A 44 7.38 -9.72 19.96
N THR A 45 7.40 -9.93 21.28
CA THR A 45 7.27 -11.24 21.94
C THR A 45 6.08 -12.07 21.45
N TYR A 46 5.07 -11.44 20.82
CA TYR A 46 3.84 -12.08 20.36
C TYR A 46 3.85 -12.47 18.87
N SER A 47 4.77 -11.94 18.06
CA SER A 47 4.90 -12.33 16.65
C SER A 47 6.34 -12.18 16.11
N PRO A 48 7.32 -12.86 16.73
CA PRO A 48 8.75 -12.63 16.49
C PRO A 48 9.25 -13.09 15.11
N TYR A 49 8.39 -13.68 14.28
CA TYR A 49 8.75 -14.22 12.97
C TYR A 49 7.95 -13.62 11.80
N TYR A 50 6.94 -12.79 12.07
CA TYR A 50 6.13 -12.25 10.99
C TYR A 50 6.86 -11.11 10.27
N GLN A 51 6.84 -11.15 8.96
CA GLN A 51 7.51 -10.23 8.05
C GLN A 51 6.54 -9.88 6.93
N VAL A 52 6.01 -8.65 6.96
CA VAL A 52 5.07 -8.21 5.93
C VAL A 52 5.71 -8.20 4.54
N SER A 53 7.02 -7.95 4.45
CA SER A 53 7.76 -8.00 3.18
C SER A 53 7.77 -9.40 2.54
N LEU A 54 7.65 -10.47 3.34
CA LEU A 54 7.73 -11.87 2.90
C LEU A 54 6.39 -12.62 2.96
N ASP A 55 5.30 -11.96 3.35
CA ASP A 55 3.96 -12.57 3.34
C ASP A 55 3.45 -12.64 1.89
N VAL A 56 3.24 -13.88 1.42
CA VAL A 56 2.84 -14.16 0.03
C VAL A 56 1.35 -13.94 -0.20
N SER A 57 0.99 -13.34 -1.33
CA SER A 57 -0.41 -13.28 -1.80
C SER A 57 -0.91 -14.65 -2.25
N SER A 58 -2.20 -14.74 -2.60
CA SER A 58 -2.76 -15.98 -3.19
C SER A 58 -2.12 -16.39 -4.52
N ALA A 59 -1.41 -15.47 -5.19
CA ALA A 59 -0.60 -15.74 -6.38
C ALA A 59 0.80 -16.31 -6.07
N GLY A 60 1.17 -16.43 -4.80
CA GLY A 60 2.46 -16.99 -4.37
C GLY A 60 3.64 -16.03 -4.52
N VAL A 61 3.38 -14.73 -4.63
CA VAL A 61 4.40 -13.68 -4.73
C VAL A 61 4.39 -12.84 -3.46
N ASP A 62 5.56 -12.48 -2.94
CA ASP A 62 5.73 -11.59 -1.79
C ASP A 62 6.04 -10.13 -2.21
N LEU A 63 5.89 -9.20 -1.27
CA LEU A 63 6.07 -7.77 -1.54
C LEU A 63 7.54 -7.40 -1.80
N GLU A 64 8.50 -8.09 -1.17
CA GLU A 64 9.94 -7.93 -1.42
C GLU A 64 10.26 -8.19 -2.90
N HIS A 65 9.74 -9.30 -3.45
CA HIS A 65 9.90 -9.67 -4.85
C HIS A 65 9.31 -8.60 -5.77
N LEU A 66 8.07 -8.17 -5.53
CA LEU A 66 7.42 -7.15 -6.36
C LEU A 66 8.21 -5.84 -6.36
N LEU A 67 8.61 -5.35 -5.18
CA LEU A 67 9.35 -4.09 -5.04
C LEU A 67 10.78 -4.19 -5.58
N SER A 68 11.36 -5.39 -5.67
CA SER A 68 12.70 -5.58 -6.26
C SER A 68 12.78 -5.24 -7.75
N HIS A 69 11.65 -5.24 -8.45
CA HIS A 69 11.56 -4.98 -9.89
C HIS A 69 11.18 -3.53 -10.22
N ILE A 70 10.93 -2.70 -9.20
CA ILE A 70 10.52 -1.31 -9.36
C ILE A 70 11.75 -0.41 -9.42
N GLU A 71 11.81 0.47 -10.42
CA GLU A 71 12.96 1.35 -10.62
C GLU A 71 13.14 2.34 -9.46
N LYS A 72 12.02 2.89 -8.95
CA LYS A 72 12.03 3.87 -7.87
C LYS A 72 10.98 3.52 -6.80
N VAL A 73 11.45 3.22 -5.60
CA VAL A 73 10.59 2.98 -4.44
C VAL A 73 10.86 4.04 -3.38
N THR A 74 9.81 4.73 -2.94
CA THR A 74 9.86 5.69 -1.82
C THR A 74 8.98 5.17 -0.69
N LEU A 75 9.57 4.92 0.48
CA LEU A 75 8.85 4.55 1.69
C LEU A 75 8.65 5.77 2.60
N VAL A 76 7.51 5.84 3.26
CA VAL A 76 7.21 6.86 4.27
C VAL A 76 6.57 6.23 5.50
N GLY A 77 7.09 6.59 6.68
CA GLY A 77 6.58 6.16 7.99
C GLY A 77 7.07 7.12 9.07
N ILE A 78 7.08 6.81 10.36
CA ILE A 78 6.13 5.94 11.05
C ILE A 78 5.26 6.80 11.98
N HIS A 79 4.27 6.18 12.60
CA HIS A 79 3.53 6.72 13.73
C HIS A 79 4.03 6.11 15.05
N GLY A 80 4.14 6.94 16.08
CA GLY A 80 4.43 6.52 17.45
C GLY A 80 5.86 6.81 17.89
N SER A 81 6.00 7.10 19.18
CA SER A 81 7.28 7.42 19.83
C SER A 81 8.05 6.19 20.31
N ASN A 82 7.49 4.98 20.19
CA ASN A 82 8.15 3.75 20.61
C ASN A 82 9.24 3.34 19.60
N THR A 83 10.42 2.99 20.10
CA THR A 83 11.57 2.51 19.30
C THR A 83 11.25 1.24 18.53
N GLU A 84 10.35 0.39 19.04
CA GLU A 84 9.97 -0.87 18.40
C GLU A 84 9.45 -0.70 16.97
N TRP A 85 8.57 0.27 16.74
CA TRP A 85 8.04 0.53 15.39
C TRP A 85 9.08 1.15 14.47
N LEU A 86 10.01 1.93 15.02
CA LEU A 86 11.10 2.50 14.24
C LEU A 86 12.07 1.41 13.79
N ASP A 87 12.43 0.49 14.67
CA ASP A 87 13.30 -0.64 14.36
C ASP A 87 12.63 -1.58 13.37
N SER A 88 11.34 -1.85 13.55
CA SER A 88 10.53 -2.63 12.60
C SER A 88 10.47 -1.95 11.21
N TYR A 89 10.31 -0.63 11.14
CA TYR A 89 10.35 0.09 9.86
C TYR A 89 11.74 0.08 9.21
N LYS A 90 12.81 0.23 9.99
CA LYS A 90 14.18 0.07 9.50
C LYS A 90 14.41 -1.34 8.96
N ASN A 91 13.94 -2.37 9.64
CA ASN A 91 14.05 -3.75 9.17
C ASN A 91 13.29 -3.94 7.84
N PHE A 92 12.07 -3.39 7.72
CA PHE A 92 11.30 -3.43 6.48
C PHE A 92 12.10 -2.78 5.34
N TYR A 93 12.59 -1.55 5.57
CA TYR A 93 13.44 -0.85 4.62
C TYR A 93 14.66 -1.66 4.20
N MET A 94 15.39 -2.25 5.16
CA MET A 94 16.63 -3.00 4.89
C MET A 94 16.38 -4.30 4.11
N ASN A 95 15.27 -5.00 4.38
CA ASN A 95 14.91 -6.21 3.62
C ASN A 95 14.66 -5.87 2.15
N ILE A 96 13.84 -4.85 1.88
CA ILE A 96 13.60 -4.41 0.51
C ILE A 96 14.88 -3.87 -0.13
N LYS A 97 15.68 -3.07 0.59
CA LYS A 97 16.93 -2.48 0.08
C LYS A 97 17.95 -3.50 -0.39
N LYS A 98 18.02 -4.65 0.29
CA LYS A 98 18.89 -5.76 -0.10
C LYS A 98 18.61 -6.25 -1.53
N LYS A 99 17.36 -6.16 -1.98
CA LYS A 99 16.92 -6.54 -3.33
C LYS A 99 16.78 -5.34 -4.27
N ASN A 100 16.47 -4.17 -3.75
CA ASN A 100 16.34 -2.92 -4.48
C ASN A 100 17.23 -1.82 -3.86
N PRO A 101 18.51 -1.71 -4.28
CA PRO A 101 19.44 -0.73 -3.70
C PRO A 101 19.03 0.74 -3.90
N LYS A 102 18.08 1.02 -4.82
CA LYS A 102 17.61 2.37 -5.14
C LYS A 102 16.49 2.86 -4.22
N ILE A 103 15.96 2.01 -3.33
CA ILE A 103 14.89 2.39 -2.42
C ILE A 103 15.33 3.47 -1.44
N VAL A 104 14.48 4.47 -1.27
CA VAL A 104 14.64 5.53 -0.28
C VAL A 104 13.51 5.43 0.74
N ALA A 105 13.81 5.75 2.00
CA ALA A 105 12.83 5.73 3.07
C ALA A 105 12.90 7.03 3.86
N TYR A 106 11.74 7.56 4.21
CA TYR A 106 11.59 8.78 4.97
C TYR A 106 10.82 8.52 6.25
N LYS A 107 11.09 9.30 7.28
CA LYS A 107 10.17 9.46 8.39
C LYS A 107 9.94 10.91 8.78
N SER A 108 8.79 11.20 9.37
CA SER A 108 8.64 12.48 10.07
C SER A 108 9.52 12.50 11.32
N LYS A 109 10.05 13.67 11.67
CA LYS A 109 10.96 13.82 12.82
C LYS A 109 10.30 13.41 14.13
N ASP A 110 9.03 13.75 14.28
CA ASP A 110 8.24 13.45 15.47
C ASP A 110 7.54 12.08 15.41
N ASN A 111 7.84 11.26 14.38
CA ASN A 111 7.20 9.98 14.15
C ASN A 111 5.65 10.07 14.24
N ASN A 112 5.08 11.09 13.61
CA ASN A 112 3.64 11.35 13.61
C ASN A 112 2.96 10.93 12.29
N TRP A 113 3.68 10.32 11.34
CA TRP A 113 3.10 9.89 10.08
C TRP A 113 2.13 8.74 10.29
N HIS A 114 0.82 8.98 10.20
CA HIS A 114 -0.21 7.95 10.41
C HIS A 114 -0.99 7.60 9.14
N ALA A 115 -0.72 8.24 8.01
CA ALA A 115 -1.43 7.98 6.76
C ALA A 115 -1.02 6.62 6.16
N LYS A 116 -1.99 5.93 5.53
CA LYS A 116 -1.75 4.70 4.76
C LYS A 116 -2.15 4.93 3.32
N ILE A 117 -1.15 5.09 2.46
CA ILE A 117 -1.30 5.53 1.09
C ILE A 117 -0.30 4.73 0.26
N MET A 118 -0.72 4.20 -0.87
CA MET A 118 0.20 3.63 -1.85
C MET A 118 -0.13 4.19 -3.22
N ILE A 119 0.86 4.76 -3.92
CA ILE A 119 0.69 5.32 -5.26
C ILE A 119 1.57 4.57 -6.24
N PHE A 120 0.95 4.15 -7.33
CA PHE A 120 1.56 3.47 -8.46
C PHE A 120 1.77 4.47 -9.58
N ARG A 121 2.99 4.56 -10.11
CA ARG A 121 3.33 5.45 -11.22
C ARG A 121 4.03 4.69 -12.33
N ARG A 122 3.80 5.15 -13.55
CA ARG A 122 4.42 4.65 -14.77
C ARG A 122 4.73 5.80 -15.71
N ASN A 123 5.93 5.82 -16.27
CA ASN A 123 6.39 6.86 -17.19
C ASN A 123 6.16 8.28 -16.64
N GLY A 124 6.39 8.46 -15.33
CA GLY A 124 6.25 9.76 -14.66
C GLY A 124 4.82 10.24 -14.41
N LYS A 125 3.80 9.40 -14.61
CA LYS A 125 2.39 9.68 -14.30
C LYS A 125 1.82 8.66 -13.33
N SER A 126 0.88 9.07 -12.49
CA SER A 126 0.16 8.15 -11.62
C SER A 126 -0.79 7.28 -12.44
N VAL A 127 -0.92 6.01 -12.07
CA VAL A 127 -1.80 5.04 -12.74
C VAL A 127 -2.79 4.40 -11.79
N ALA A 128 -2.45 4.35 -10.50
CA ALA A 128 -3.37 3.96 -9.46
C ALA A 128 -2.93 4.42 -8.07
N CYS A 129 -3.84 4.38 -7.11
CA CYS A 129 -3.64 4.74 -5.72
C CYS A 129 -4.51 3.86 -4.80
N ILE A 130 -3.99 3.55 -3.62
CA ILE A 130 -4.69 2.92 -2.52
C ILE A 130 -4.66 3.89 -1.34
N ILE A 131 -5.81 4.19 -0.76
CA ILE A 131 -5.94 5.02 0.45
C ILE A 131 -6.91 4.33 1.39
N GLY A 132 -6.52 4.18 2.66
CA GLY A 132 -7.41 3.54 3.62
C GLY A 132 -6.84 3.43 5.02
N SER A 133 -7.33 2.43 5.75
CA SER A 133 -6.96 2.15 7.14
C SER A 133 -5.87 1.08 7.28
N SER A 134 -5.64 0.26 6.26
CA SER A 134 -4.69 -0.85 6.29
C SER A 134 -3.24 -0.39 6.42
N ASN A 135 -2.58 -0.75 7.52
CA ASN A 135 -1.12 -0.62 7.65
C ASN A 135 -0.40 -1.83 7.05
N MET A 136 0.92 -1.73 6.89
CA MET A 136 1.81 -2.86 6.60
C MET A 136 2.07 -3.72 7.85
N THR A 137 1.00 -4.23 8.48
CA THR A 137 1.04 -5.04 9.71
C THR A 137 0.35 -6.37 9.54
N LYS A 138 0.68 -7.35 10.37
CA LYS A 138 0.08 -8.70 10.33
C LYS A 138 -1.45 -8.66 10.37
N SER A 139 -2.01 -7.87 11.28
CA SER A 139 -3.46 -7.76 11.49
C SER A 139 -4.23 -7.23 10.27
N ALA A 140 -3.61 -6.37 9.46
CA ALA A 140 -4.22 -5.81 8.26
C ALA A 140 -3.88 -6.64 7.00
N TYR A 141 -2.70 -7.27 6.96
CA TYR A 141 -2.10 -7.81 5.75
C TYR A 141 -2.23 -9.35 5.62
N GLU A 142 -2.04 -10.10 6.72
CA GLU A 142 -2.04 -11.57 6.66
C GLU A 142 -3.44 -12.09 6.31
N SER A 143 -3.51 -13.13 5.47
CA SER A 143 -4.74 -13.79 5.01
C SER A 143 -4.73 -15.24 5.49
N LYS A 144 -5.15 -15.46 6.75
CA LYS A 144 -5.07 -16.76 7.40
C LYS A 144 -6.19 -16.91 8.42
N ALA A 145 -6.98 -17.97 8.30
CA ALA A 145 -8.01 -18.29 9.28
C ALA A 145 -7.41 -18.52 10.69
N GLY A 146 -8.11 -18.03 11.72
CA GLY A 146 -7.75 -18.19 13.13
C GLY A 146 -6.72 -17.19 13.64
N ILE A 147 -6.44 -16.09 12.93
CA ILE A 147 -5.57 -15.01 13.40
C ILE A 147 -6.37 -13.83 13.94
N ASN A 148 -5.75 -13.04 14.82
CA ASN A 148 -6.26 -11.71 15.13
C ASN A 148 -6.07 -10.81 13.89
N PHE A 149 -7.17 -10.31 13.35
CA PHE A 149 -7.20 -9.40 12.22
C PHE A 149 -7.89 -8.10 12.58
N ASN A 150 -7.64 -7.06 11.79
CA ASN A 150 -8.36 -5.80 11.88
C ASN A 150 -9.51 -5.76 10.87
N ILE A 151 -10.61 -5.13 11.26
CA ILE A 151 -11.58 -4.65 10.28
C ILE A 151 -10.96 -3.43 9.60
N GLU A 152 -10.69 -3.54 8.31
CA GLU A 152 -10.03 -2.51 7.53
C GLU A 152 -10.90 -2.10 6.34
N SER A 153 -10.79 -0.84 5.93
CA SER A 153 -11.44 -0.34 4.73
C SER A 153 -10.45 0.44 3.87
N ASP A 154 -10.43 0.12 2.59
CA ASP A 154 -9.52 0.72 1.62
C ASP A 154 -10.26 1.11 0.34
N VAL A 155 -9.84 2.22 -0.24
CA VAL A 155 -10.31 2.74 -1.52
C VAL A 155 -9.17 2.66 -2.52
N TYR A 156 -9.48 2.11 -3.69
CA TYR A 156 -8.58 1.99 -4.82
C TYR A 156 -9.11 2.91 -5.92
N ILE A 157 -8.25 3.83 -6.34
CA ILE A 157 -8.49 4.81 -7.38
C ILE A 157 -7.54 4.46 -8.52
N TYR A 158 -8.03 4.25 -9.74
CA TYR A 158 -7.17 3.81 -10.84
C TYR A 158 -7.59 4.38 -12.19
N ASP A 159 -6.62 4.43 -13.10
CA ASP A 159 -6.81 4.76 -14.51
C ASP A 159 -7.87 3.83 -15.13
N ASN A 160 -8.97 4.43 -15.62
CA ASN A 160 -10.12 3.72 -16.15
C ASN A 160 -9.85 2.92 -17.43
N SER A 161 -8.72 3.13 -18.09
CA SER A 161 -8.28 2.23 -19.15
C SER A 161 -8.09 0.78 -18.66
N LYS A 162 -8.05 0.56 -17.33
CA LYS A 162 -7.93 -0.74 -16.65
C LYS A 162 -9.21 -1.24 -15.98
N ASP A 163 -10.37 -0.66 -16.31
CA ASP A 163 -11.65 -1.03 -15.70
C ASP A 163 -11.97 -2.53 -15.84
N VAL A 164 -11.66 -3.15 -16.98
CA VAL A 164 -11.96 -4.58 -17.21
C VAL A 164 -11.10 -5.46 -16.31
N GLU A 165 -9.79 -5.21 -16.24
CA GLU A 165 -8.86 -5.95 -15.39
C GLU A 165 -9.25 -5.80 -13.90
N MET A 166 -9.56 -4.58 -13.46
CA MET A 166 -9.94 -4.33 -12.07
C MET A 166 -11.30 -4.92 -11.71
N LEU A 167 -12.26 -4.94 -12.64
CA LEU A 167 -13.54 -5.63 -12.44
C LEU A 167 -13.37 -7.15 -12.34
N ASN A 168 -12.44 -7.73 -13.09
CA ASN A 168 -12.11 -9.16 -12.99
C ASN A 168 -11.51 -9.50 -11.62
N ILE A 169 -10.63 -8.66 -11.08
CA ILE A 169 -10.10 -8.80 -9.72
C ILE A 169 -11.25 -8.74 -8.70
N ALA A 170 -12.09 -7.72 -8.79
CA ALA A 170 -13.24 -7.54 -7.88
C ALA A 170 -14.21 -8.74 -7.94
N THR A 171 -14.49 -9.26 -9.13
CA THR A 171 -15.38 -10.42 -9.34
C THR A 171 -14.77 -11.69 -8.76
N THR A 172 -13.48 -11.90 -8.98
CA THR A 172 -12.75 -13.05 -8.43
C THR A 172 -12.78 -13.03 -6.91
N LEU A 173 -12.50 -11.88 -6.28
CA LEU A 173 -12.50 -11.76 -4.83
C LEU A 173 -13.91 -11.89 -4.23
N ARG A 174 -14.95 -11.32 -4.88
CA ARG A 174 -16.35 -11.52 -4.47
C ARG A 174 -16.80 -12.98 -4.55
N SER A 175 -16.20 -13.80 -5.41
CA SER A 175 -16.56 -15.22 -5.49
C SER A 175 -16.03 -16.04 -4.30
N ARG A 176 -15.02 -15.52 -3.58
CA ARG A 176 -14.38 -16.18 -2.44
C ARG A 176 -15.04 -15.84 -1.09
N GLU A 177 -15.83 -14.78 -1.02
CA GLU A 177 -16.34 -14.16 0.21
C GLU A 177 -17.74 -13.55 0.01
N SER A 178 -18.30 -12.84 1.00
CA SER A 178 -19.57 -12.12 0.87
C SER A 178 -19.52 -11.03 -0.22
N THR A 179 -20.54 -10.98 -1.08
CA THR A 179 -20.64 -10.00 -2.18
C THR A 179 -20.70 -8.54 -1.70
N SER A 180 -21.04 -8.29 -0.44
CA SER A 180 -21.16 -6.95 0.15
C SER A 180 -19.84 -6.32 0.58
N SER A 181 -18.74 -7.08 0.62
CA SER A 181 -17.43 -6.58 1.08
C SER A 181 -16.67 -5.76 0.04
N ILE A 182 -17.14 -5.73 -1.21
CA ILE A 182 -16.48 -5.04 -2.33
C ILE A 182 -17.52 -4.23 -3.08
N ILE A 183 -17.30 -2.93 -3.24
CA ILE A 183 -18.12 -2.01 -4.03
C ILE A 183 -17.30 -1.53 -5.22
N VAL A 184 -17.88 -1.59 -6.41
CA VAL A 184 -17.32 -0.99 -7.62
C VAL A 184 -18.11 0.28 -7.90
N GLY A 185 -17.42 1.41 -8.05
CA GLY A 185 -18.03 2.70 -8.32
C GLY A 185 -17.39 3.39 -9.52
N ASN A 186 -17.97 4.52 -9.91
CA ASN A 186 -17.41 5.38 -10.94
C ASN A 186 -16.92 6.69 -10.33
N TYR A 187 -15.85 7.24 -10.87
CA TYR A 187 -15.45 8.62 -10.60
C TYR A 187 -16.07 9.57 -11.59
N SER A 188 -16.28 10.77 -11.10
CA SER A 188 -16.77 11.89 -11.87
C SER A 188 -15.73 13.01 -11.81
N PRO A 189 -15.01 13.29 -12.90
CA PRO A 189 -14.13 14.46 -12.99
C PRO A 189 -14.88 15.76 -12.64
N GLN A 190 -16.16 15.86 -13.01
CA GLN A 190 -17.00 17.03 -12.77
C GLN A 190 -17.18 17.32 -11.27
N MET A 191 -17.18 16.28 -10.43
CA MET A 191 -17.24 16.44 -8.97
C MET A 191 -15.91 16.86 -8.36
N ASN A 192 -14.82 16.83 -9.12
CA ASN A 192 -13.47 17.08 -8.63
C ASN A 192 -12.74 18.13 -9.49
N GLY A 193 -13.43 19.23 -9.79
CA GLY A 193 -12.82 20.36 -10.50
C GLY A 193 -12.46 20.09 -11.96
N ASN A 194 -13.11 19.11 -12.59
CA ASN A 194 -12.82 18.59 -13.93
C ASN A 194 -11.45 17.92 -14.07
N LEU A 195 -10.82 17.53 -12.96
CA LEU A 195 -9.60 16.73 -12.97
C LEU A 195 -9.94 15.24 -13.12
N SER A 196 -9.21 14.55 -13.99
CA SER A 196 -9.24 13.09 -14.06
C SER A 196 -8.69 12.46 -12.78
N GLU A 197 -8.98 11.18 -12.60
CA GLU A 197 -8.46 10.36 -11.51
C GLU A 197 -6.93 10.39 -11.40
N VAL A 198 -6.26 10.31 -12.55
CA VAL A 198 -4.79 10.30 -12.66
C VAL A 198 -4.22 11.66 -12.25
N GLU A 199 -4.85 12.76 -12.68
CA GLU A 199 -4.41 14.12 -12.33
C GLU A 199 -4.52 14.36 -10.82
N ILE A 200 -5.59 13.92 -10.18
CA ILE A 200 -5.73 14.06 -8.72
C ILE A 200 -4.71 13.21 -7.97
N ILE A 201 -4.48 11.97 -8.41
CA ILE A 201 -3.45 11.14 -7.79
C ILE A 201 -2.06 11.78 -7.97
N ASP A 202 -1.75 12.32 -9.15
CA ASP A 202 -0.48 13.00 -9.40
C ASP A 202 -0.32 14.25 -8.52
N ASP A 203 -1.36 15.07 -8.35
CA ASP A 203 -1.34 16.19 -7.42
C ASP A 203 -1.08 15.73 -5.98
N TYR A 204 -1.74 14.65 -5.57
CA TYR A 204 -1.57 14.07 -4.24
C TYR A 204 -0.15 13.53 -4.02
N TYR A 205 0.38 12.79 -4.98
CA TYR A 205 1.77 12.31 -4.99
C TYR A 205 2.76 13.48 -4.89
N ASN A 206 2.59 14.50 -5.73
CA ASN A 206 3.49 15.66 -5.77
C ASN A 206 3.48 16.42 -4.43
N ASN A 207 2.32 16.54 -3.79
CA ASN A 207 2.20 17.16 -2.47
C ASN A 207 2.94 16.36 -1.39
N ILE A 208 2.85 15.02 -1.40
CA ILE A 208 3.60 14.17 -0.47
C ILE A 208 5.11 14.33 -0.71
N ILE A 209 5.57 14.14 -1.95
CA ILE A 209 7.00 14.26 -2.29
C ILE A 209 7.57 15.64 -1.95
N LYS A 210 6.80 16.71 -2.18
CA LYS A 210 7.19 18.07 -1.77
C LYS A 210 7.35 18.16 -0.25
N SER A 211 6.44 17.55 0.51
CA SER A 211 6.48 17.53 1.98
C SER A 211 7.70 16.78 2.50
N LEU A 212 8.12 15.69 1.85
CA LEU A 212 9.33 14.93 2.22
C LEU A 212 10.64 15.73 2.07
N LYS A 213 10.63 16.83 1.30
CA LYS A 213 11.78 17.74 1.13
C LYS A 213 11.82 18.85 2.18
N SER A 214 10.81 18.94 3.04
CA SER A 214 10.76 19.93 4.13
C SER A 214 11.70 19.56 5.27
N SER A 215 11.88 20.48 6.21
CA SER A 215 12.62 20.23 7.44
C SER A 215 11.95 19.23 8.39
N ASP A 216 10.70 18.85 8.15
CA ASP A 216 9.90 18.06 9.09
C ASP A 216 10.07 16.55 8.87
N PHE A 217 10.73 16.19 7.76
CA PHE A 217 11.08 14.83 7.41
C PHE A 217 12.58 14.63 7.43
N GLU A 218 12.98 13.40 7.69
CA GLU A 218 14.34 12.94 7.54
C GLU A 218 14.36 11.65 6.75
N GLN A 219 15.37 11.53 5.88
CA GLN A 219 15.62 10.29 5.17
C GLN A 219 16.31 9.31 6.11
N LEU A 220 15.82 8.07 6.19
CA LEU A 220 16.50 7.00 6.89
C LEU A 220 17.85 6.74 6.21
N ARG A 221 18.90 6.73 7.02
CA ARG A 221 20.25 6.35 6.62
C ARG A 221 20.55 4.95 7.16
N GLU A 222 21.50 4.28 6.50
CA GLU A 222 22.07 3.01 6.96
C GLU A 222 22.73 3.16 8.35
#